data_AF-A0A4Y4DSZ2-F1
#
_entry.id   AF-A0A4Y4DSZ2-F1
#
_cell.length_a   1.000
_cell.length_b   1.000
_cell.length_c   1.000
_cell.angle_alpha   90.00
_cell.angle_beta   90.00
_cell.angle_gamma   90.00
#
_symmetry.space_group_name_H-M   'P 1'
#
loop_
_entity.id
_entity.type
_entity.pdbx_description
1 polymer ?
#
loop_
_entity_poly.entity_id
_entity_poly.type
_entity_poly.pdbx_seq_one_letter_code
_entity_poly.pdbx_strand_id
1 'polypeptide(L)'
;MAFFSRLRAQRAANRELGEGVWRRAHDRFTRSLDRVFQVLEGISDNDIYNQLLGPANEMAELLPAVRQLCADAQALTPSDDEVIPPSTARVHRSLTKSANDLATTAQVIAMMRMQAEAGDPIDIKAVEHRTRIVKEDLDTAMRVLSEVK
;
A
#
# COMPACT_ATOMS: atom_id res chain seq x y z
N MET A 1 27.44 -6.07 -9.12
CA MET A 1 27.49 -4.76 -8.41
C MET A 1 26.16 -3.98 -8.41
N ALA A 2 25.06 -4.49 -8.98
CA ALA A 2 23.78 -3.75 -9.09
C ALA A 2 22.92 -3.72 -7.80
N PHE A 3 23.23 -4.56 -6.80
CA PHE A 3 22.48 -4.65 -5.56
C PHE A 3 22.78 -3.47 -4.60
N PHE A 4 24.06 -3.10 -4.46
CA PHE A 4 24.49 -1.98 -3.62
C PHE A 4 24.06 -0.61 -4.16
N SER A 5 23.91 -0.47 -5.49
CA SER A 5 23.37 0.75 -6.11
C SER A 5 21.86 0.85 -5.90
N ARG A 6 21.11 -0.26 -6.01
CA ARG A 6 19.67 -0.32 -5.76
C ARG A 6 19.32 -0.01 -4.29
N LEU A 7 20.08 -0.54 -3.34
CA LEU A 7 19.93 -0.21 -1.91
C LEU A 7 20.28 1.25 -1.58
N ARG A 8 21.32 1.81 -2.23
CA ARG A 8 21.62 3.24 -2.09
C ARG A 8 20.53 4.12 -2.70
N ALA A 9 20.01 3.76 -3.87
CA ALA A 9 18.92 4.48 -4.51
C ALA A 9 17.66 4.44 -3.64
N GLN A 10 17.30 3.28 -3.07
CA GLN A 10 16.15 3.15 -2.18
C GLN A 10 16.32 3.97 -0.88
N ARG A 11 17.53 4.00 -0.29
CA ARG A 11 17.83 4.83 0.88
C ARG A 11 17.83 6.32 0.58
N ALA A 12 18.46 6.74 -0.53
CA ALA A 12 18.49 8.13 -0.96
C ALA A 12 17.08 8.62 -1.26
N ALA A 13 16.31 7.83 -1.97
CA ALA A 13 14.96 8.17 -2.32
C ALA A 13 14.05 8.16 -1.06
N ASN A 14 14.32 7.35 -0.03
CA ASN A 14 13.61 7.46 1.25
C ASN A 14 14.02 8.68 2.11
N ARG A 15 15.10 9.40 1.77
CA ARG A 15 15.44 10.69 2.38
C ARG A 15 14.59 11.83 1.82
N GLU A 16 14.17 11.73 0.57
CA GLU A 16 13.33 12.75 -0.10
C GLU A 16 11.96 12.91 0.55
N LEU A 17 11.49 11.89 1.29
CA LEU A 17 10.21 11.92 2.00
C LEU A 17 10.26 12.67 3.35
N GLY A 18 11.44 13.11 3.81
CA GLY A 18 11.61 13.74 5.11
C GLY A 18 11.33 12.79 6.29
N GLU A 19 10.92 13.37 7.42
CA GLU A 19 10.57 12.64 8.67
C GLU A 19 9.09 12.81 9.09
N GLY A 20 8.35 13.69 8.41
CA GLY A 20 6.96 14.03 8.73
C GLY A 20 5.90 13.08 8.12
N VAL A 21 4.71 13.64 7.89
CA VAL A 21 3.50 12.84 7.57
C VAL A 21 3.62 12.01 6.29
N TRP A 22 4.35 12.47 5.27
CA TRP A 22 4.43 11.78 3.97
C TRP A 22 5.29 10.53 4.01
N ARG A 23 6.43 10.58 4.71
CA ARG A 23 7.21 9.38 5.05
C ARG A 23 6.33 8.39 5.80
N ARG A 24 5.62 8.84 6.83
CA ARG A 24 4.79 7.95 7.66
C ARG A 24 3.66 7.31 6.86
N ALA A 25 3.04 8.05 5.94
CA ALA A 25 2.03 7.50 5.02
C ALA A 25 2.61 6.42 4.11
N HIS A 26 3.77 6.66 3.50
CA HIS A 26 4.49 5.67 2.70
C HIS A 26 4.87 4.42 3.51
N ASP A 27 5.43 4.61 4.70
CA ASP A 27 5.85 3.53 5.59
C ASP A 27 4.64 2.72 6.11
N ARG A 28 3.48 3.35 6.28
CA ARG A 28 2.22 2.66 6.61
C ARG A 28 1.74 1.79 5.46
N PHE A 29 1.72 2.30 4.23
CA PHE A 29 1.35 1.52 3.04
C PHE A 29 2.27 0.32 2.86
N THR A 30 3.59 0.54 2.96
CA THR A 30 4.61 -0.52 2.86
C THR A 30 4.37 -1.62 3.89
N ARG A 31 4.19 -1.25 5.18
CA ARG A 31 3.91 -2.24 6.24
C ARG A 31 2.61 -3.00 6.04
N SER A 32 1.56 -2.34 5.55
CA SER A 32 0.29 -3.02 5.23
C SER A 32 0.45 -4.00 4.08
N LEU A 33 1.24 -3.66 3.06
CA LEU A 33 1.56 -4.55 1.94
C LEU A 33 2.39 -5.75 2.40
N ASP A 34 3.43 -5.52 3.22
CA ASP A 34 4.23 -6.60 3.80
C ASP A 34 3.35 -7.58 4.59
N ARG A 35 2.34 -7.06 5.31
CA ARG A 35 1.38 -7.89 6.05
C ARG A 35 0.50 -8.74 5.11
N VAL A 36 0.16 -8.25 3.92
CA VAL A 36 -0.55 -9.06 2.91
C VAL A 36 0.30 -10.27 2.52
N PHE A 37 1.56 -10.05 2.12
CA PHE A 37 2.46 -11.14 1.73
C PHE A 37 2.75 -12.11 2.88
N GLN A 38 2.94 -11.62 4.09
CA GLN A 38 3.14 -12.48 5.26
C GLN A 38 1.95 -13.42 5.50
N VAL A 39 0.72 -12.95 5.30
CA VAL A 39 -0.46 -13.80 5.46
C VAL A 39 -0.55 -14.82 4.32
N LEU A 40 -0.22 -14.42 3.09
CA LEU A 40 -0.20 -15.30 1.91
C LEU A 40 0.83 -16.42 2.05
N GLU A 41 2.03 -16.12 2.53
CA GLU A 41 3.08 -17.12 2.80
C GLU A 41 2.64 -18.20 3.80
N GLY A 42 1.63 -17.91 4.62
CA GLY A 42 1.04 -18.89 5.55
C GLY A 42 0.00 -19.82 4.94
N ILE A 43 -0.37 -19.67 3.65
CA ILE A 43 -1.37 -20.51 2.98
C ILE A 43 -0.69 -21.77 2.45
N SER A 44 -1.09 -22.93 2.97
CA SER A 44 -0.54 -24.24 2.57
C SER A 44 -1.11 -24.79 1.25
N ASP A 45 -2.30 -24.34 0.87
CA ASP A 45 -2.96 -24.76 -0.36
C ASP A 45 -2.40 -23.96 -1.55
N ASN A 46 -1.71 -24.67 -2.45
CA ASN A 46 -1.06 -24.06 -3.62
C ASN A 46 -2.06 -23.42 -4.60
N ASP A 47 -3.25 -23.99 -4.77
CA ASP A 47 -4.23 -23.46 -5.74
C ASP A 47 -4.83 -22.16 -5.21
N ILE A 48 -5.10 -22.10 -3.91
CA ILE A 48 -5.55 -20.88 -3.23
C ILE A 48 -4.45 -19.81 -3.25
N TYR A 49 -3.22 -20.20 -2.91
CA TYR A 49 -2.06 -19.31 -2.95
C TYR A 49 -1.86 -18.67 -4.33
N ASN A 50 -1.87 -19.49 -5.39
CA ASN A 50 -1.67 -19.02 -6.76
C ASN A 50 -2.78 -18.05 -7.22
N GLN A 51 -4.03 -18.30 -6.82
CA GLN A 51 -5.14 -17.39 -7.11
C GLN A 51 -5.00 -16.04 -6.41
N LEU A 52 -4.52 -16.02 -5.17
CA LEU A 52 -4.36 -14.80 -4.38
C LEU A 52 -3.09 -14.02 -4.72
N LEU A 53 -2.08 -14.69 -5.29
CA LEU A 53 -0.81 -14.07 -5.68
C LEU A 53 -1.00 -13.00 -6.75
N GLY A 54 -1.95 -13.18 -7.68
CA GLY A 54 -2.28 -12.19 -8.71
C GLY A 54 -2.71 -10.84 -8.11
N PRO A 55 -3.84 -10.78 -7.36
CA PRO A 55 -4.28 -9.56 -6.69
C PRO A 55 -3.23 -8.96 -5.74
N ALA A 56 -2.41 -9.78 -5.09
CA ALA A 56 -1.32 -9.32 -4.22
C ALA A 56 -0.20 -8.60 -5.00
N ASN A 57 0.22 -9.17 -6.13
CA ASN A 57 1.20 -8.56 -7.02
C ASN A 57 0.68 -7.25 -7.62
N GLU A 58 -0.60 -7.20 -8.00
CA GLU A 58 -1.22 -5.95 -8.47
C GLU A 58 -1.15 -4.84 -7.42
N MET A 59 -1.31 -5.16 -6.14
CA MET A 59 -1.15 -4.17 -5.06
C MET A 59 0.32 -3.78 -4.84
N ALA A 60 1.26 -4.71 -5.04
CA ALA A 60 2.68 -4.42 -4.93
C ALA A 60 3.19 -3.49 -6.04
N GLU A 61 2.63 -3.60 -7.24
CA GLU A 61 2.91 -2.70 -8.36
C GLU A 61 2.53 -1.24 -8.08
N LEU A 62 1.69 -0.97 -7.07
CA LEU A 62 1.30 0.39 -6.66
C LEU A 62 2.35 1.09 -5.81
N LEU A 63 3.28 0.35 -5.19
CA LEU A 63 4.24 0.91 -4.24
C LEU A 63 5.11 2.05 -4.83
N PRO A 64 5.65 1.95 -6.07
CA PRO A 64 6.36 3.05 -6.70
C PRO A 64 5.49 4.31 -6.89
N ALA A 65 4.21 4.13 -7.19
CA ALA A 65 3.29 5.24 -7.39
C ALA A 65 2.94 5.95 -6.07
N VAL A 66 2.72 5.18 -4.99
CA VAL A 66 2.54 5.73 -3.62
C VAL A 66 3.74 6.55 -3.21
N ARG A 67 4.94 5.99 -3.44
CA ARG A 67 6.21 6.67 -3.15
C ARG A 67 6.31 8.00 -3.89
N GLN A 68 6.05 8.01 -5.20
CA GLN A 68 6.09 9.25 -5.99
C GLN A 68 5.07 10.26 -5.48
N LEU A 69 3.86 9.82 -5.14
CA LEU A 69 2.82 10.69 -4.62
C LEU A 69 3.22 11.35 -3.29
N CYS A 70 3.83 10.58 -2.37
CA CYS A 70 4.36 11.12 -1.13
C CYS A 70 5.51 12.11 -1.36
N ALA A 71 6.38 11.84 -2.32
CA ALA A 71 7.48 12.75 -2.67
C ALA A 71 6.96 14.07 -3.26
N ASP A 72 6.01 14.00 -4.18
CA ASP A 72 5.37 15.17 -4.78
C ASP A 72 4.62 16.00 -3.71
N ALA A 73 3.90 15.34 -2.79
CA ALA A 73 3.20 16.00 -1.70
C ALA A 73 4.17 16.66 -0.70
N GLN A 74 5.31 16.01 -0.41
CA GLN A 74 6.40 16.60 0.40
C GLN A 74 7.03 17.80 -0.29
N ALA A 75 7.18 17.78 -1.61
CA ALA A 75 7.72 18.91 -2.36
C ALA A 75 6.77 20.12 -2.38
N LEU A 76 5.45 19.89 -2.47
CA LEU A 76 4.43 20.94 -2.44
C LEU A 76 4.19 21.50 -1.04
N THR A 77 4.12 20.60 -0.06
CA THR A 77 3.82 20.91 1.33
C THR A 77 4.76 20.14 2.25
N PRO A 78 5.99 20.65 2.46
CA PRO A 78 6.96 20.01 3.33
C PRO A 78 6.40 19.80 4.74
N SER A 79 6.65 18.63 5.29
CA SER A 79 6.28 18.26 6.66
C SER A 79 7.44 17.52 7.33
N ASP A 80 7.79 17.97 8.53
CA ASP A 80 8.82 17.38 9.38
C ASP A 80 8.26 16.82 10.71
N ASP A 81 6.95 16.94 10.91
CA ASP A 81 6.25 16.51 12.12
C ASP A 81 4.95 15.74 11.78
N GLU A 82 4.05 15.62 12.76
CA GLU A 82 2.78 14.92 12.61
C GLU A 82 1.62 15.83 12.16
N VAL A 83 1.90 17.12 11.90
CA VAL A 83 0.89 18.09 11.49
C VAL A 83 0.63 17.94 10.00
N ILE A 84 -0.60 17.58 9.65
CA ILE A 84 -1.03 17.43 8.26
C ILE A 84 -1.25 18.81 7.66
N PRO A 85 -0.56 19.18 6.55
CA PRO A 85 -0.76 20.48 5.90
C PRO A 85 -2.20 20.62 5.38
N PRO A 86 -2.92 21.73 5.67
CA PRO A 86 -4.32 21.90 5.26
C PRO A 86 -4.57 21.79 3.75
N SER A 87 -3.66 22.32 2.93
CA SER A 87 -3.78 22.33 1.46
C SER A 87 -3.71 20.94 0.84
N THR A 88 -3.02 19.98 1.48
CA THR A 88 -2.86 18.60 0.99
C THR A 88 -3.51 17.57 1.91
N ALA A 89 -4.33 18.00 2.87
CA ALA A 89 -5.00 17.12 3.83
C ALA A 89 -5.88 16.04 3.15
N ARG A 90 -6.50 16.37 2.00
CA ARG A 90 -7.27 15.40 1.20
C ARG A 90 -6.37 14.31 0.61
N VAL A 91 -5.16 14.65 0.17
CA VAL A 91 -4.17 13.69 -0.35
C VAL A 91 -3.74 12.75 0.76
N HIS A 92 -3.36 13.29 1.92
CA HIS A 92 -2.97 12.50 3.10
C HIS A 92 -4.09 11.54 3.54
N ARG A 93 -5.34 12.02 3.56
CA ARG A 93 -6.50 11.18 3.90
C ARG A 93 -6.66 10.01 2.92
N SER A 94 -6.54 10.26 1.62
CA SER A 94 -6.66 9.21 0.59
C SER A 94 -5.52 8.18 0.70
N LEU A 95 -4.28 8.64 0.92
CA LEU A 95 -3.14 7.76 1.19
C LEU A 95 -3.35 6.90 2.43
N THR A 96 -3.79 7.49 3.54
CA THR A 96 -4.07 6.76 4.78
C THR A 96 -5.18 5.74 4.59
N LYS A 97 -6.23 6.09 3.83
CA LYS A 97 -7.33 5.18 3.49
C LYS A 97 -6.82 3.98 2.69
N SER A 98 -6.02 4.20 1.63
CA SER A 98 -5.45 3.11 0.84
C SER A 98 -4.61 2.14 1.68
N ALA A 99 -3.82 2.65 2.63
CA ALA A 99 -3.01 1.82 3.53
C ALA A 99 -3.87 1.01 4.53
N ASN A 100 -5.00 1.57 4.97
CA ASN A 100 -5.97 0.85 5.81
C ASN A 100 -6.69 -0.24 5.00
N ASP A 101 -7.09 0.07 3.76
CA ASP A 101 -7.76 -0.90 2.89
C ASP A 101 -6.82 -2.06 2.52
N LEU A 102 -5.50 -1.83 2.40
CA LEU A 102 -4.50 -2.89 2.34
C LEU A 102 -4.44 -3.75 3.62
N ALA A 103 -4.47 -3.11 4.79
CA ALA A 103 -4.43 -3.84 6.06
C ALA A 103 -5.70 -4.70 6.24
N THR A 104 -6.87 -4.16 5.88
CA THR A 104 -8.11 -4.92 5.77
C THR A 104 -7.94 -6.04 4.76
N THR A 105 -7.25 -5.79 3.65
CA THR A 105 -6.96 -6.81 2.63
C THR A 105 -6.29 -8.04 3.22
N ALA A 106 -5.23 -7.83 3.99
CA ALA A 106 -4.53 -8.89 4.73
C ALA A 106 -5.44 -9.63 5.73
N GLN A 107 -6.35 -8.93 6.42
CA GLN A 107 -7.26 -9.55 7.38
C GLN A 107 -8.20 -10.56 6.74
N VAL A 108 -8.82 -10.23 5.62
CA VAL A 108 -9.72 -11.19 4.92
C VAL A 108 -8.94 -12.32 4.27
N ILE A 109 -7.72 -12.09 3.77
CA ILE A 109 -6.87 -13.21 3.32
C ILE A 109 -6.63 -14.16 4.50
N ALA A 110 -6.40 -13.63 5.71
CA ALA A 110 -6.25 -14.46 6.91
C ALA A 110 -7.53 -15.22 7.27
N MET A 111 -8.70 -14.57 7.15
CA MET A 111 -9.99 -15.23 7.35
C MET A 111 -10.26 -16.31 6.31
N MET A 112 -9.94 -16.07 5.04
CA MET A 112 -10.05 -17.07 3.97
C MET A 112 -9.14 -18.25 4.23
N ARG A 113 -7.91 -18.03 4.73
CA ARG A 113 -7.03 -19.12 5.16
C ARG A 113 -7.70 -19.98 6.23
N MET A 114 -8.28 -19.36 7.26
CA MET A 114 -8.99 -20.08 8.32
C MET A 114 -10.21 -20.85 7.80
N GLN A 115 -10.94 -20.30 6.83
CA GLN A 115 -12.07 -20.98 6.17
C GLN A 115 -11.60 -22.20 5.37
N ALA A 116 -10.53 -22.05 4.58
CA ALA A 116 -9.94 -23.16 3.83
C ALA A 116 -9.44 -24.28 4.76
N GLU A 117 -8.79 -23.93 5.88
CA GLU A 117 -8.36 -24.88 6.92
C GLU A 117 -9.53 -25.63 7.57
N ALA A 118 -10.70 -24.99 7.66
CA ALA A 118 -11.94 -25.60 8.17
C ALA A 118 -12.68 -26.46 7.11
N GLY A 119 -12.21 -26.47 5.86
CA GLY A 119 -12.85 -27.18 4.74
C GLY A 119 -14.00 -26.41 4.08
N ASP A 120 -14.17 -25.13 4.40
CA ASP A 120 -15.18 -24.27 3.77
C ASP A 120 -14.69 -23.79 2.39
N PRO A 121 -15.60 -23.64 1.42
CA PRO A 121 -15.25 -23.04 0.13
C PRO A 121 -14.86 -21.57 0.31
N ILE A 122 -13.77 -21.16 -0.34
CA ILE A 122 -13.31 -19.78 -0.34
C ILE A 122 -13.74 -19.04 -1.61
N ASP A 123 -13.95 -17.72 -1.51
CA ASP A 123 -14.22 -16.84 -2.65
C ASP A 123 -13.19 -15.70 -2.72
N ILE A 124 -12.34 -15.74 -3.74
CA ILE A 124 -11.28 -14.74 -3.95
C ILE A 124 -11.82 -13.36 -4.38
N LYS A 125 -13.09 -13.26 -4.82
CA LYS A 125 -13.69 -11.99 -5.25
C LYS A 125 -13.64 -10.91 -4.19
N ALA A 126 -13.69 -11.30 -2.91
CA ALA A 126 -13.55 -10.36 -1.80
C ALA A 126 -12.15 -9.69 -1.76
N VAL A 127 -11.11 -10.39 -2.20
CA VAL A 127 -9.74 -9.86 -2.31
C VAL A 127 -9.62 -9.00 -3.55
N GLU A 128 -10.08 -9.48 -4.71
CA GLU A 128 -10.10 -8.72 -5.98
C GLU A 128 -10.84 -7.38 -5.83
N HIS A 129 -12.01 -7.40 -5.19
CA HIS A 129 -12.81 -6.21 -4.95
C HIS A 129 -12.05 -5.17 -4.13
N ARG A 130 -11.23 -5.61 -3.16
CA ARG A 130 -10.46 -4.69 -2.32
C ARG A 130 -9.17 -4.23 -2.97
N THR A 131 -8.53 -5.07 -3.79
CA THR A 131 -7.47 -4.61 -4.70
C THR A 131 -7.96 -3.45 -5.56
N ARG A 132 -9.19 -3.53 -6.10
CA ARG A 132 -9.80 -2.41 -6.83
C ARG A 132 -10.01 -1.16 -5.96
N ILE A 133 -10.50 -1.31 -4.73
CA ILE A 133 -10.68 -0.17 -3.80
C ILE A 133 -9.34 0.53 -3.51
N VAL A 134 -8.28 -0.24 -3.25
CA VAL A 134 -6.94 0.31 -3.00
C VAL A 134 -6.46 1.12 -4.21
N LYS A 135 -6.68 0.61 -5.43
CA LYS A 135 -6.37 1.34 -6.67
C LYS A 135 -7.16 2.65 -6.78
N GLU A 136 -8.47 2.61 -6.55
CA GLU A 136 -9.36 3.78 -6.62
C GLU A 136 -8.99 4.88 -5.61
N ASP A 137 -8.54 4.49 -4.41
CA ASP A 137 -8.05 5.44 -3.40
C ASP A 137 -6.76 6.12 -3.83
N LEU A 138 -5.86 5.40 -4.50
CA LEU A 138 -4.62 5.97 -5.02
C LEU A 138 -4.89 6.89 -6.21
N ASP A 139 -5.77 6.48 -7.12
CA ASP A 139 -6.20 7.33 -8.24
C ASP A 139 -6.86 8.62 -7.73
N THR A 140 -7.67 8.50 -6.67
CA THR A 140 -8.24 9.66 -5.99
C THR A 140 -7.16 10.55 -5.38
N ALA A 141 -6.15 9.96 -4.74
CA ALA A 141 -5.04 10.72 -4.15
C ALA A 141 -4.23 11.47 -5.23
N MET A 142 -3.98 10.83 -6.38
CA MET A 142 -3.30 11.44 -7.53
C MET A 142 -4.10 12.61 -8.11
N ARG A 143 -5.41 12.40 -8.37
CA ARG A 143 -6.29 13.45 -8.88
C ARG A 143 -6.32 14.65 -7.94
N VAL A 144 -6.51 14.42 -6.64
CA VAL A 144 -6.55 15.49 -5.65
C VAL A 144 -5.20 16.22 -5.57
N LEU A 145 -4.06 15.52 -5.67
CA LEU A 145 -2.77 16.18 -5.67
C LEU A 145 -2.58 17.07 -6.92
N SER A 146 -3.07 16.64 -8.08
CA SER A 146 -3.05 17.46 -9.30
C SER A 146 -3.93 18.72 -9.22
N GLU A 147 -4.96 18.73 -8.37
CA GLU A 147 -5.79 19.92 -8.11
C GLU A 147 -5.08 20.95 -7.22
N VAL A 148 -4.03 20.52 -6.48
CA VAL A 148 -3.26 21.38 -5.56
C VAL A 148 -2.00 21.94 -6.22
N LYS A 149 -1.50 21.29 -7.29
CA LYS A 149 -0.40 21.79 -8.13
C LYS A 149 -0.84 22.98 -8.97
#